data_AF-A0A1Y3SB26-F1
#
_entry.id   AF-A0A1Y3SB26-F1
#
_cell.length_a   1.000
_cell.length_b   1.000
_cell.length_c   1.000
_cell.angle_alpha   90.00
_cell.angle_beta   90.00
_cell.angle_gamma   90.00
#
_symmetry.space_group_name_H-M   'P 1'
#
loop_
_entity.id
_entity.type
_entity.pdbx_description
1 polymer ?
#
loop_
_entity_poly.entity_id
_entity_poly.type
_entity_poly.pdbx_seq_one_letter_code
_entity_poly.pdbx_strand_id
1 'polypeptide(L)'
;MRGECNLAKCAVCGRKGLFLKLNNQGLCSQCELAKKESAQQEELRKKEEIRQKREDFLKCKLFQAQQELDNLPHHNIVISDEKRVRQKGFEEVSFSNITPKGKYNEFVVFDTETTGLAPFRDRIVEIAAIRFVNGSAIEIFETLVNPGKNIPDEVSSINHITNEMVSNAPTISQVFPAFESFVGSSPLVAHNLEFDLKFLYYSGSYITRDKRKYFDTLEQAKKLLKKPRVKYDREYDIWETDYESDYDVEDYKLETLCDYYNIIIPYQHRAASDALATGKLFLSLVDEKQNR
;
A
#
# COMPACT_ATOMS: atom_id res chain seq x y z
N MET A 1 -53.62 -64.64 -11.50
CA MET A 1 -52.38 -63.92 -11.85
C MET A 1 -52.35 -62.67 -10.99
N ARG A 2 -51.48 -62.59 -9.97
CA ARG A 2 -51.37 -61.38 -9.13
C ARG A 2 -50.64 -60.32 -9.96
N GLY A 3 -51.35 -59.28 -10.38
CA GLY A 3 -50.74 -58.14 -11.06
C GLY A 3 -49.72 -57.50 -10.13
N GLU A 4 -48.47 -57.43 -10.56
CA GLU A 4 -47.45 -56.67 -9.85
C GLU A 4 -47.90 -55.21 -9.79
N CYS A 5 -48.28 -54.75 -8.61
CA CYS A 5 -48.59 -53.35 -8.38
C CYS A 5 -47.29 -52.57 -8.59
N ASN A 6 -47.20 -51.82 -9.69
CA ASN A 6 -45.98 -51.14 -10.11
C ASN A 6 -45.74 -49.91 -9.20
N LEU A 7 -45.17 -50.13 -8.02
CA LEU A 7 -44.90 -49.09 -7.04
C LEU A 7 -43.76 -48.18 -7.52
N ALA A 8 -43.98 -46.86 -7.49
CA ALA A 8 -42.92 -45.88 -7.73
C ALA A 8 -41.76 -46.12 -6.76
N LYS A 9 -40.52 -46.14 -7.27
CA LYS A 9 -39.29 -46.42 -6.50
C LYS A 9 -38.30 -45.27 -6.67
N CYS A 10 -37.83 -44.69 -5.56
CA CYS A 10 -36.76 -43.69 -5.60
C CYS A 10 -35.45 -44.32 -6.09
N ALA A 11 -34.80 -43.68 -7.05
CA ALA A 11 -33.55 -44.16 -7.66
C ALA A 11 -32.36 -44.17 -6.69
N VAL A 12 -32.39 -43.37 -5.62
CA VAL A 12 -31.28 -43.26 -4.64
C VAL A 12 -31.51 -44.10 -3.40
N CYS A 13 -32.58 -43.84 -2.63
CA CYS A 13 -32.81 -44.56 -1.37
C CYS A 13 -33.61 -45.86 -1.54
N GLY A 14 -34.09 -46.18 -2.74
CA GLY A 14 -34.84 -47.40 -3.02
C GLY A 14 -36.24 -47.49 -2.40
N ARG A 15 -36.71 -46.45 -1.68
CA ARG A 15 -38.05 -46.37 -1.09
C ARG A 15 -39.12 -46.58 -2.16
N LYS A 16 -40.11 -47.44 -1.87
CA LYS A 16 -41.25 -47.75 -2.74
C LYS A 16 -42.56 -47.27 -2.11
N GLY A 17 -43.51 -46.79 -2.91
CA GLY A 17 -44.84 -46.46 -2.40
C GLY A 17 -45.82 -46.07 -3.49
N LEU A 18 -47.09 -46.38 -3.28
CA LEU A 18 -48.16 -46.11 -4.24
C LEU A 18 -48.38 -44.59 -4.43
N PHE A 19 -48.16 -43.82 -3.36
CA PHE A 19 -48.28 -42.35 -3.34
C PHE A 19 -46.91 -41.64 -3.30
N LEU A 20 -45.81 -42.36 -3.56
CA LEU A 20 -44.48 -41.77 -3.57
C LEU A 20 -44.31 -40.88 -4.80
N LYS A 21 -44.25 -39.56 -4.60
CA LYS A 21 -43.93 -38.61 -5.67
C LYS A 21 -42.43 -38.60 -5.93
N LEU A 22 -42.06 -38.67 -7.21
CA LEU A 22 -40.69 -38.55 -7.69
C LEU A 22 -40.59 -37.33 -8.61
N ASN A 23 -39.44 -36.68 -8.63
CA ASN A 23 -39.14 -35.65 -9.63
C ASN A 23 -38.77 -36.28 -10.99
N ASN A 24 -38.48 -35.44 -11.99
CA ASN A 24 -38.11 -35.89 -13.35
C ASN A 24 -36.82 -36.74 -13.41
N GLN A 25 -36.03 -36.75 -12.32
CA GLN A 25 -34.82 -37.56 -12.17
C GLN A 25 -35.06 -38.84 -11.33
N GLY A 26 -36.31 -39.15 -10.98
CA GLY A 26 -36.67 -40.35 -10.22
C GLY A 26 -36.30 -40.29 -8.72
N LEU A 27 -36.11 -39.09 -8.15
CA LEU A 27 -35.77 -38.90 -6.75
C LEU A 27 -37.01 -38.56 -5.93
N CYS A 28 -37.13 -39.14 -4.72
CA CYS A 28 -38.10 -38.65 -3.74
C CYS A 28 -37.62 -37.31 -3.14
N SER A 29 -38.54 -36.54 -2.55
CA SER A 29 -38.25 -35.21 -1.99
C SER A 29 -37.06 -35.17 -1.03
N GLN A 30 -36.92 -36.19 -0.17
CA GLN A 30 -35.80 -36.29 0.77
C GLN A 30 -34.46 -36.49 0.06
N CYS A 31 -34.40 -37.33 -0.98
CA CYS A 31 -33.18 -37.54 -1.74
C CYS A 31 -32.85 -36.36 -2.66
N GLU A 32 -33.86 -35.65 -3.16
CA GLU A 32 -33.65 -34.40 -3.88
C GLU A 32 -33.07 -33.32 -2.97
N LEU A 33 -33.62 -33.15 -1.76
CA LEU A 33 -33.13 -32.19 -0.77
C LEU A 33 -31.68 -32.53 -0.37
N ALA A 34 -31.40 -33.78 0.00
CA ALA A 34 -30.06 -34.22 0.36
C ALA A 34 -29.04 -34.03 -0.77
N LYS A 35 -29.44 -34.21 -2.03
CA LYS A 35 -28.57 -33.91 -3.19
C LYS A 35 -28.29 -32.42 -3.33
N LYS A 36 -29.30 -31.55 -3.14
CA LYS A 36 -29.13 -30.10 -3.16
C LYS A 36 -28.21 -29.63 -2.03
N GLU A 37 -28.42 -30.13 -0.82
CA GLU A 37 -27.58 -29.85 0.35
C GLU A 37 -26.13 -30.30 0.11
N SER A 38 -25.91 -31.51 -0.42
CA SER A 38 -24.57 -32.00 -0.76
C SER A 38 -23.89 -31.16 -1.84
N ALA A 39 -24.62 -30.75 -2.89
CA ALA A 39 -24.07 -29.88 -3.93
C ALA A 39 -23.70 -28.49 -3.38
N GLN A 40 -24.53 -27.93 -2.52
CA GLN A 40 -24.26 -26.64 -1.86
C GLN A 40 -23.05 -26.73 -0.91
N GLN A 41 -22.92 -27.82 -0.16
CA GLN A 41 -21.75 -28.07 0.70
C GLN A 41 -20.45 -28.18 -0.12
N GLU A 42 -20.49 -28.88 -1.27
CA GLU A 42 -19.34 -28.99 -2.16
C GLU A 42 -18.96 -27.64 -2.79
N GLU A 43 -19.94 -26.80 -3.14
CA GLU A 43 -19.68 -25.44 -3.63
C GLU A 43 -19.03 -24.55 -2.55
N LEU A 44 -19.55 -24.61 -1.31
CA LEU A 44 -18.98 -23.90 -0.17
C LEU A 44 -17.53 -24.33 0.09
N ARG A 45 -17.27 -25.64 0.10
CA ARG A 45 -15.93 -26.20 0.27
C ARG A 45 -14.97 -25.68 -0.82
N LYS A 46 -15.39 -25.68 -2.09
CA LYS A 46 -14.56 -25.14 -3.19
C LYS A 46 -14.26 -23.65 -3.01
N LYS A 47 -15.24 -22.85 -2.57
CA LYS A 47 -15.04 -21.42 -2.28
C LYS A 47 -14.04 -21.23 -1.14
N GLU A 48 -14.14 -22.02 -0.07
CA GLU A 48 -13.18 -21.99 1.04
C GLU A 48 -11.77 -22.41 0.61
N GLU A 49 -11.63 -23.45 -0.21
CA GLU A 49 -10.34 -23.88 -0.75
C GLU A 49 -9.69 -22.80 -1.64
N ILE A 50 -10.48 -22.10 -2.46
CA ILE A 50 -9.99 -20.97 -3.28
C ILE A 50 -9.56 -19.80 -2.38
N ARG A 51 -10.38 -19.46 -1.37
CA ARG A 51 -10.04 -18.41 -0.40
C ARG A 51 -8.73 -18.73 0.32
N GLN A 52 -8.58 -19.96 0.81
CA GLN A 52 -7.38 -20.40 1.51
C GLN A 52 -6.15 -20.29 0.60
N LYS A 53 -6.23 -20.78 -0.64
CA LYS A 53 -5.14 -20.65 -1.62
C LYS A 53 -4.75 -19.20 -1.88
N ARG A 54 -5.73 -18.28 -1.94
CA ARG A 54 -5.47 -16.85 -2.11
C ARG A 54 -4.79 -16.25 -0.88
N GLU A 55 -5.25 -16.60 0.31
CA GLU A 55 -4.61 -16.17 1.57
C GLU A 55 -3.17 -16.66 1.68
N ASP A 56 -2.92 -17.93 1.36
CA ASP A 56 -1.57 -18.52 1.40
C ASP A 56 -0.64 -17.85 0.37
N PHE A 57 -1.15 -17.55 -0.83
CA PHE A 57 -0.41 -16.80 -1.85
C PHE A 57 -0.05 -15.39 -1.37
N LEU A 58 -1.00 -14.66 -0.79
CA LEU A 58 -0.78 -13.31 -0.25
C LEU A 58 0.22 -13.32 0.90
N LYS A 59 0.13 -14.30 1.82
CA LYS A 59 1.12 -14.49 2.90
C LYS A 59 2.52 -14.75 2.37
N CYS A 60 2.64 -15.57 1.32
CA CYS A 60 3.94 -15.82 0.68
C CYS A 60 4.51 -14.53 0.05
N LYS A 61 3.68 -13.76 -0.65
CA LYS A 61 4.07 -12.47 -1.24
C LYS A 61 4.48 -11.43 -0.18
N LEU A 62 3.74 -11.36 0.92
CA LEU A 62 4.08 -10.50 2.06
C LEU A 62 5.42 -10.89 2.68
N PHE A 63 5.63 -12.18 2.93
CA PHE A 63 6.89 -12.69 3.46
C PHE A 63 8.08 -12.37 2.53
N GLN A 64 7.90 -12.49 1.21
CA GLN A 64 8.93 -12.10 0.25
C GLN A 64 9.26 -10.61 0.29
N ALA A 65 8.23 -9.74 0.37
CA ALA A 65 8.43 -8.29 0.48
C ALA A 65 9.12 -7.89 1.79
N GLN A 66 8.78 -8.55 2.90
CA GLN A 66 9.44 -8.36 4.20
C GLN A 66 10.91 -8.75 4.11
N GLN A 67 11.21 -9.93 3.56
CA GLN A 67 12.61 -10.35 3.35
C GLN A 67 13.38 -9.41 2.43
N GLU A 68 12.76 -8.84 1.40
CA GLU A 68 13.43 -7.85 0.54
C GLU A 68 13.83 -6.61 1.34
N LEU A 69 12.95 -6.09 2.19
CA LEU A 69 13.22 -4.92 3.03
C LEU A 69 14.23 -5.24 4.13
N ASP A 70 13.98 -6.29 4.91
CA ASP A 70 14.76 -6.67 6.10
C ASP A 70 16.22 -7.05 5.75
N ASN A 71 16.48 -7.50 4.52
CA ASN A 71 17.81 -7.86 4.05
C ASN A 71 18.55 -6.70 3.35
N LEU A 72 17.96 -5.51 3.23
CA LEU A 72 18.66 -4.37 2.66
C LEU A 72 19.87 -3.99 3.54
N PRO A 73 21.05 -3.75 2.94
CA PRO A 73 22.18 -3.21 3.69
C PRO A 73 21.80 -1.87 4.33
N HIS A 74 21.90 -1.80 5.67
CA HIS A 74 21.67 -0.57 6.40
C HIS A 74 22.89 0.35 6.32
N HIS A 75 22.63 1.61 5.97
CA HIS A 75 23.60 2.68 5.99
C HIS A 75 24.05 2.94 7.43
N ASN A 76 25.35 3.14 7.62
CA ASN A 76 25.90 3.47 8.94
C ASN A 76 25.56 4.92 9.32
N ILE A 77 24.64 5.11 10.27
CA ILE A 77 24.21 6.42 10.73
C ILE A 77 25.17 6.95 11.79
N VAL A 78 26.03 7.90 11.40
CA VAL A 78 26.88 8.63 12.34
C VAL A 78 26.13 9.83 12.89
N ILE A 79 25.82 9.79 14.19
CA ILE A 79 25.15 10.88 14.91
C ILE A 79 26.09 12.08 15.04
N SER A 80 25.57 13.27 14.73
CA SER A 80 26.31 14.52 14.77
C SER A 80 25.85 15.42 15.91
N ASP A 81 26.77 16.15 16.54
CA ASP A 81 26.46 17.22 17.50
C ASP A 81 26.19 18.57 16.80
N GLU A 82 26.15 18.59 15.46
CA GLU A 82 25.89 19.78 14.69
C GLU A 82 24.50 20.35 14.99
N LYS A 83 24.46 21.60 15.45
CA LYS A 83 23.19 22.27 15.75
C LYS A 83 22.51 22.70 14.47
N ARG A 84 21.35 22.11 14.18
CA ARG A 84 20.45 22.52 13.10
C ARG A 84 19.33 23.39 13.68
N VAL A 85 19.09 24.54 13.03
CA VAL A 85 18.06 25.50 13.45
C VAL A 85 16.87 25.39 12.51
N ARG A 86 15.67 25.53 13.08
CA ARG A 86 14.43 25.56 12.31
C ARG A 86 14.46 26.68 11.28
N GLN A 87 14.17 26.33 10.04
CA GLN A 87 14.17 27.27 8.92
C GLN A 87 12.81 27.99 8.83
N LYS A 88 12.75 29.09 8.08
CA LYS A 88 11.53 29.86 7.79
C LYS A 88 11.46 30.13 6.28
N GLY A 89 10.26 30.41 5.79
CA GLY A 89 10.04 30.74 4.38
C GLY A 89 10.45 29.60 3.45
N PHE A 90 9.76 28.45 3.54
CA PHE A 90 9.95 27.37 2.58
C PHE A 90 9.64 27.90 1.18
N GLU A 91 10.66 27.90 0.33
CA GLU A 91 10.50 28.19 -1.10
C GLU A 91 9.94 26.95 -1.78
N GLU A 92 8.90 27.14 -2.59
CA GLU A 92 8.25 26.05 -3.29
C GLU A 92 9.23 25.37 -4.27
N VAL A 93 9.24 24.04 -4.25
CA VAL A 93 10.12 23.23 -5.07
C VAL A 93 9.35 22.74 -6.29
N SER A 94 9.91 22.91 -7.49
CA SER A 94 9.29 22.43 -8.72
C SER A 94 9.47 20.92 -8.89
N PHE A 95 8.37 20.18 -9.06
CA PHE A 95 8.41 18.75 -9.33
C PHE A 95 8.63 18.44 -10.82
N SER A 96 9.54 17.51 -11.07
CA SER A 96 9.85 16.97 -12.39
C SER A 96 8.77 15.99 -12.86
N ASN A 97 8.57 15.92 -14.18
CA ASN A 97 7.69 14.93 -14.79
C ASN A 97 8.47 13.70 -15.24
N ILE A 98 7.84 12.54 -15.18
CA ILE A 98 8.32 11.36 -15.90
C ILE A 98 8.18 11.62 -17.41
N THR A 99 9.21 11.27 -18.17
CA THR A 99 9.23 11.46 -19.63
C THR A 99 9.54 10.15 -20.34
N PRO A 100 9.01 9.90 -21.55
CA PRO A 100 9.24 8.64 -22.27
C PRO A 100 10.72 8.35 -22.56
N LYS A 101 11.57 9.38 -22.66
CA LYS A 101 13.02 9.22 -22.91
C LYS A 101 13.87 9.39 -21.64
N GLY A 102 13.22 9.53 -20.48
CA GLY A 102 13.89 9.71 -19.19
C GLY A 102 14.67 8.46 -18.80
N LYS A 103 15.85 8.65 -18.19
CA LYS A 103 16.62 7.57 -17.57
C LYS A 103 16.54 7.74 -16.06
N TYR A 104 16.18 6.67 -15.37
CA TYR A 104 15.93 6.62 -13.92
C TYR A 104 16.82 5.55 -13.28
N ASN A 105 18.10 5.56 -13.64
CA ASN A 105 19.05 4.52 -13.23
C ASN A 105 19.46 4.63 -11.77
N GLU A 106 19.41 5.83 -11.18
CA GLU A 106 19.68 6.04 -9.76
C GLU A 106 18.79 7.15 -9.22
N PHE A 107 18.20 6.89 -8.07
CA PHE A 107 17.41 7.84 -7.30
C PHE A 107 17.34 7.40 -5.84
N VAL A 108 16.99 8.33 -4.96
CA VAL A 108 16.72 8.05 -3.55
C VAL A 108 15.24 8.32 -3.29
N VAL A 109 14.58 7.33 -2.71
CA VAL A 109 13.21 7.44 -2.22
C VAL A 109 13.27 7.69 -0.73
N PHE A 110 12.41 8.53 -0.18
CA PHE A 110 12.36 8.74 1.26
C PHE A 110 10.93 8.97 1.72
N ASP A 111 10.71 8.71 3.00
CA ASP A 111 9.43 8.86 3.67
C ASP A 111 9.67 9.28 5.14
N THR A 112 8.70 9.97 5.73
CA THR A 112 8.74 10.40 7.13
C THR A 112 7.44 10.09 7.87
N GLU A 113 7.57 9.49 9.05
CA GLU A 113 6.50 9.44 10.03
C GLU A 113 6.59 10.64 10.97
N THR A 114 5.44 11.18 11.38
CA THR A 114 5.40 12.45 12.12
C THR A 114 4.39 12.43 13.25
N THR A 115 4.52 13.34 14.22
CA THR A 115 3.55 13.51 15.33
C THR A 115 2.23 14.16 14.91
N GLY A 116 1.96 14.32 13.60
CA GLY A 116 0.82 15.07 13.06
C GLY A 116 1.18 15.81 11.76
N LEU A 117 0.21 16.45 11.12
CA LEU A 117 0.33 16.91 9.73
C LEU A 117 0.94 18.31 9.54
N ALA A 118 1.21 19.07 10.61
CA ALA A 118 1.63 20.47 10.49
C ALA A 118 3.14 20.64 10.72
N PRO A 119 3.98 20.82 9.68
CA PRO A 119 5.45 20.78 9.82
C PRO A 119 6.04 21.87 10.73
N PHE A 120 5.33 22.99 10.91
CA PHE A 120 5.74 24.04 11.85
C PHE A 120 5.57 23.64 13.33
N ARG A 121 4.58 22.80 13.64
CA ARG A 121 4.18 22.44 15.01
C ARG A 121 4.56 21.01 15.37
N ASP A 122 4.45 20.10 14.42
CA ASP A 122 4.67 18.67 14.58
C ASP A 122 6.14 18.32 14.31
N ARG A 123 6.52 17.06 14.56
CA ARG A 123 7.91 16.58 14.52
C ARG A 123 7.99 15.24 13.83
N ILE A 124 9.12 14.99 13.18
CA ILE A 124 9.46 13.67 12.62
C ILE A 124 9.72 12.70 13.78
N VAL A 125 9.21 11.49 13.67
CA VAL A 125 9.40 10.37 14.62
C VAL A 125 10.09 9.16 13.99
N GLU A 126 10.08 9.05 12.67
CA GLU A 126 10.87 8.09 11.89
C GLU A 126 11.23 8.73 10.55
N ILE A 127 12.41 8.42 10.06
CA ILE A 127 12.84 8.79 8.71
C ILE A 127 13.49 7.58 8.06
N ALA A 128 13.08 7.28 6.84
CA ALA A 128 13.71 6.28 6.02
C ALA A 128 14.02 6.81 4.62
N ALA A 129 15.10 6.34 4.03
CA ALA A 129 15.44 6.57 2.64
C ALA A 129 16.10 5.34 2.03
N ILE A 130 15.70 4.99 0.81
CA ILE A 130 16.20 3.82 0.09
C ILE A 130 16.82 4.28 -1.21
N ARG A 131 18.06 3.83 -1.45
CA ARG A 131 18.73 4.04 -2.72
C ARG A 131 18.31 2.97 -3.70
N PHE A 132 17.81 3.41 -4.85
CA PHE A 132 17.53 2.54 -5.98
C PHE A 132 18.59 2.71 -7.05
N VAL A 133 19.14 1.60 -7.53
CA VAL A 133 20.07 1.56 -8.67
C VAL A 133 19.60 0.50 -9.66
N ASN A 134 19.47 0.90 -10.93
CA ASN A 134 19.00 0.06 -12.04
C ASN A 134 17.69 -0.69 -11.73
N GLY A 135 16.76 -0.02 -11.03
CA GLY A 135 15.46 -0.57 -10.69
C GLY A 135 15.41 -1.45 -9.43
N SER A 136 16.54 -1.63 -8.72
CA SER A 136 16.60 -2.41 -7.49
C SER A 136 16.93 -1.52 -6.28
N ALA A 137 16.30 -1.77 -5.14
CA ALA A 137 16.72 -1.21 -3.86
C ALA A 137 18.04 -1.86 -3.45
N ILE A 138 19.05 -1.05 -3.09
CA ILE A 138 20.41 -1.55 -2.80
C ILE A 138 20.96 -1.18 -1.44
N GLU A 139 20.41 -0.16 -0.79
CA GLU A 139 20.86 0.34 0.51
C GLU A 139 19.71 1.13 1.16
N ILE A 140 19.57 0.99 2.48
CA ILE A 140 18.57 1.71 3.27
C ILE A 140 19.21 2.54 4.37
N PHE A 141 18.77 3.79 4.48
CA PHE A 141 18.92 4.62 5.66
C PHE A 141 17.61 4.57 6.43
N GLU A 142 17.61 4.20 7.71
CA GLU A 142 16.40 4.14 8.53
C GLU A 142 16.75 4.44 9.98
N THR A 143 15.99 5.32 10.62
CA THR A 143 16.07 5.51 12.07
C THR A 143 14.76 6.05 12.63
N LEU A 144 14.42 5.56 13.82
CA LEU A 144 13.52 6.30 14.71
C LEU A 144 14.17 7.61 15.14
N VAL A 145 13.35 8.59 15.47
CA VAL A 145 13.76 9.94 15.82
C VAL A 145 13.04 10.36 17.09
N ASN A 146 13.78 10.87 18.07
CA ASN A 146 13.18 11.50 19.24
C ASN A 146 12.61 12.87 18.85
N PRO A 147 11.28 13.05 18.87
CA PRO A 147 10.66 14.32 18.48
C PRO A 147 10.81 15.41 19.54
N GLY A 148 11.26 15.07 20.76
CA GLY A 148 11.33 16.00 21.90
C GLY A 148 9.96 16.43 22.43
N LYS A 149 8.89 15.70 22.08
CA LYS A 149 7.50 15.92 22.51
C LYS A 149 6.74 14.60 22.51
N ASN A 150 5.57 14.58 23.16
CA ASN A 150 4.69 13.41 23.12
C ASN A 150 4.16 13.15 21.70
N ILE A 151 4.16 11.89 21.28
CA ILE A 151 3.44 11.39 20.11
C ILE A 151 1.98 11.17 20.53
N PRO A 152 0.98 11.77 19.85
CA PRO A 152 -0.43 11.53 20.13
C PRO A 152 -0.84 10.07 19.90
N ASP A 153 -1.76 9.55 20.71
CA ASP A 153 -2.21 8.14 20.61
C ASP A 153 -2.86 7.84 19.26
N GLU A 154 -3.56 8.82 18.66
CA GLU A 154 -4.18 8.67 17.35
C GLU A 154 -3.17 8.57 16.21
N VAL A 155 -1.96 9.11 16.40
CA VAL A 155 -0.86 8.99 15.43
C VAL A 155 -0.16 7.65 15.66
N SER A 156 0.11 7.31 16.92
CA SER A 156 0.74 6.05 17.31
C SER A 156 -0.10 4.84 16.89
N SER A 157 -1.43 4.96 16.87
CA SER A 157 -2.31 3.89 16.39
C SER A 157 -2.22 3.64 14.88
N ILE A 158 -1.75 4.63 14.11
CA ILE A 158 -1.54 4.54 12.66
C ILE A 158 -0.16 3.98 12.36
N ASN A 159 0.91 4.64 12.85
CA ASN A 159 2.29 4.26 12.49
C ASN A 159 2.98 3.29 13.46
N HIS A 160 2.29 2.92 14.53
CA HIS A 160 2.77 1.96 15.53
C HIS A 160 4.06 2.36 16.26
N ILE A 161 4.42 3.66 16.23
CA ILE A 161 5.59 4.20 16.93
C ILE A 161 5.14 4.78 18.27
N THR A 162 5.69 4.25 19.36
CA THR A 162 5.35 4.69 20.72
C THR A 162 6.38 5.67 21.29
N ASN A 163 6.00 6.41 22.34
CA ASN A 163 6.90 7.34 23.03
C ASN A 163 8.12 6.63 23.64
N GLU A 164 7.95 5.38 24.08
CA GLU A 164 9.02 4.55 24.63
C GLU A 164 10.07 4.22 23.55
N MET A 165 9.63 3.87 22.34
CA MET A 165 10.51 3.53 21.22
C MET A 165 11.43 4.70 20.84
N VAL A 166 10.91 5.93 20.86
CA VAL A 166 11.66 7.13 20.45
C VAL A 166 12.42 7.81 21.60
N SER A 167 12.22 7.39 22.85
CA SER A 167 12.78 8.07 24.02
C SER A 167 14.31 8.18 24.02
N ASN A 168 15.00 7.13 23.57
CA ASN A 168 16.45 7.06 23.46
C ASN A 168 16.97 7.20 22.01
N ALA A 169 16.07 7.46 21.06
CA ALA A 169 16.43 7.67 19.66
C ALA A 169 17.16 9.02 19.49
N PRO A 170 17.99 9.18 18.44
CA PRO A 170 18.60 10.47 18.14
C PRO A 170 17.54 11.50 17.75
N THR A 171 17.84 12.78 17.97
CA THR A 171 17.00 13.86 17.44
C THR A 171 17.24 14.04 15.94
N ILE A 172 16.26 14.59 15.22
CA ILE A 172 16.36 14.78 13.76
C ILE A 172 17.60 15.59 13.35
N SER A 173 17.96 16.60 14.15
CA SER A 173 19.13 17.44 13.91
C SER A 173 20.42 16.65 13.88
N GLN A 174 20.54 15.64 14.75
CA GLN A 174 21.74 14.81 14.85
C GLN A 174 21.85 13.82 13.69
N VAL A 175 20.71 13.47 13.08
CA VAL A 175 20.58 12.51 11.98
C VAL A 175 20.83 13.17 10.62
N PHE A 176 20.56 14.48 10.49
CA PHE A 176 20.63 15.17 9.19
C PHE A 176 21.95 15.03 8.44
N PRO A 177 23.15 15.18 9.05
CA PRO A 177 24.38 15.05 8.28
C PRO A 177 24.55 13.68 7.62
N ALA A 178 24.17 12.59 8.30
CA ALA A 178 24.19 11.25 7.73
C ALA A 178 23.12 11.09 6.63
N PHE A 179 21.89 11.58 6.86
CA PHE A 179 20.81 11.54 5.87
C PHE A 179 21.15 12.35 4.60
N GLU A 180 21.68 13.56 4.75
CA GLU A 180 22.08 14.44 3.65
C GLU A 180 23.24 13.83 2.85
N SER A 181 24.21 13.22 3.55
CA SER A 181 25.30 12.47 2.92
C SER A 181 24.78 11.25 2.14
N PHE A 182 23.82 10.51 2.71
CA PHE A 182 23.17 9.40 2.02
C PHE A 182 22.42 9.90 0.78
N VAL A 183 21.59 10.94 0.89
CA VAL A 183 20.87 11.49 -0.27
C VAL A 183 21.82 11.99 -1.36
N GLY A 184 22.93 12.63 -0.98
CA GLY A 184 23.93 13.15 -1.93
C GLY A 184 23.29 14.12 -2.92
N SER A 185 23.64 14.02 -4.21
CA SER A 185 23.04 14.81 -5.31
C SER A 185 21.96 14.06 -6.09
N SER A 186 21.54 12.89 -5.60
CA SER A 186 20.60 12.01 -6.29
C SER A 186 19.24 12.69 -6.52
N PRO A 187 18.54 12.36 -7.62
CA PRO A 187 17.12 12.65 -7.73
C PRO A 187 16.37 12.11 -6.52
N LEU A 188 15.40 12.89 -6.04
CA LEU A 188 14.56 12.53 -4.91
C LEU A 188 13.16 12.13 -5.35
N VAL A 189 12.64 11.08 -4.73
CA VAL A 189 11.30 10.54 -4.98
C VAL A 189 10.58 10.40 -3.64
N ALA A 190 9.31 10.78 -3.58
CA ALA A 190 8.41 10.44 -2.47
C ALA A 190 6.96 10.42 -2.98
N HIS A 191 6.03 10.02 -2.12
CA HIS A 191 4.60 10.09 -2.38
C HIS A 191 4.01 11.26 -1.60
N ASN A 192 3.40 12.26 -2.29
CA ASN A 192 3.03 13.53 -1.68
C ASN A 192 4.25 14.33 -1.18
N LEU A 193 5.30 14.36 -2.01
CA LEU A 193 6.66 14.82 -1.70
C LEU A 193 6.75 16.21 -1.04
N GLU A 194 5.80 17.11 -1.32
CA GLU A 194 5.80 18.43 -0.68
C GLU A 194 5.67 18.35 0.85
N PHE A 195 4.94 17.34 1.35
CA PHE A 195 4.76 17.10 2.77
C PHE A 195 6.11 16.83 3.46
N ASP A 196 6.84 15.80 3.01
CA ASP A 196 8.11 15.41 3.61
C ASP A 196 9.17 16.49 3.45
N LEU A 197 9.25 17.14 2.28
CA LEU A 197 10.19 18.24 2.06
C LEU A 197 9.97 19.39 3.04
N LYS A 198 8.73 19.74 3.35
CA LYS A 198 8.43 20.75 4.37
C LYS A 198 8.87 20.29 5.75
N PHE A 199 8.58 19.06 6.15
CA PHE A 199 9.02 18.52 7.44
C PHE A 199 10.55 18.56 7.61
N LEU A 200 11.29 18.16 6.57
CA LEU A 200 12.75 18.18 6.56
C LEU A 200 13.28 19.61 6.58
N TYR A 201 12.74 20.51 5.74
CA TYR A 201 13.17 21.92 5.69
C TYR A 201 12.94 22.64 7.01
N TYR A 202 11.73 22.60 7.55
CA TYR A 202 11.40 23.28 8.81
C TYR A 202 12.14 22.70 10.00
N SER A 203 12.56 21.45 9.94
CA SER A 203 13.39 20.80 10.95
C SER A 203 14.87 21.18 10.84
N GLY A 204 15.33 21.68 9.69
CA GLY A 204 16.69 22.20 9.53
C GLY A 204 17.50 21.58 8.39
N SER A 205 16.94 20.67 7.59
CA SER A 205 17.66 19.99 6.52
C SER A 205 18.05 20.92 5.36
N TYR A 206 19.14 20.57 4.68
CA TYR A 206 19.68 21.27 3.53
C TYR A 206 19.38 20.61 2.19
N ILE A 207 18.67 19.47 2.16
CA ILE A 207 18.42 18.73 0.91
C ILE A 207 17.73 19.57 -0.19
N THR A 208 16.95 20.58 0.18
CA THR A 208 16.25 21.47 -0.75
C THR A 208 17.12 22.61 -1.29
N ARG A 209 18.32 22.81 -0.75
CA ARG A 209 19.25 23.87 -1.21
C ARG A 209 19.92 23.53 -2.53
N ASP A 210 20.09 22.24 -2.80
CA ASP A 210 20.73 21.76 -4.01
C ASP A 210 19.75 21.68 -5.17
N LYS A 211 20.22 22.05 -6.36
CA LYS A 211 19.50 21.80 -7.60
C LYS A 211 19.55 20.30 -7.92
N ARG A 212 18.40 19.64 -7.82
CA ARG A 212 18.18 18.23 -8.16
C ARG A 212 16.81 18.03 -8.78
N LYS A 213 16.55 16.83 -9.28
CA LYS A 213 15.19 16.45 -9.73
C LYS A 213 14.39 15.93 -8.55
N TYR A 214 13.13 16.31 -8.50
CA TYR A 214 12.16 15.91 -7.49
C TYR A 214 11.00 15.23 -8.20
N PHE A 215 10.65 14.01 -7.85
CA PHE A 215 9.53 13.28 -8.43
C PHE A 215 8.53 12.94 -7.35
N ASP A 216 7.36 13.55 -7.44
CA ASP A 216 6.22 13.21 -6.60
C ASP A 216 5.36 12.15 -7.30
N THR A 217 5.33 10.93 -6.75
CA THR A 217 4.56 9.82 -7.32
C THR A 217 3.06 10.06 -7.30
N LEU A 218 2.54 10.83 -6.33
CA LEU A 218 1.13 11.25 -6.29
C LEU A 218 0.80 12.11 -7.52
N GLU A 219 1.65 13.10 -7.81
CA GLU A 219 1.47 13.99 -8.96
C GLU A 219 1.70 13.28 -10.30
N GLN A 220 2.60 12.29 -10.35
CA GLN A 220 2.75 11.45 -11.54
C GLN A 220 1.51 10.58 -11.77
N ALA A 221 1.00 9.93 -10.71
CA ALA A 221 -0.18 9.08 -10.78
C ALA A 221 -1.41 9.86 -11.27
N LYS A 222 -1.66 11.06 -10.73
CA LYS A 222 -2.75 11.96 -11.19
C LYS A 222 -2.71 12.29 -12.68
N LYS A 223 -1.51 12.30 -13.29
CA LYS A 223 -1.32 12.61 -14.72
C LYS A 223 -1.45 11.39 -15.61
N LEU A 224 -1.24 10.20 -15.06
CA LEU A 224 -1.22 8.94 -15.80
C LEU A 224 -2.54 8.20 -15.67
N LEU A 225 -3.07 8.09 -14.46
CA LEU A 225 -4.23 7.27 -14.11
C LEU A 225 -5.49 8.13 -13.98
N LYS A 226 -6.63 7.53 -14.26
CA LYS A 226 -7.96 8.14 -14.10
C LYS A 226 -8.57 7.72 -12.76
N LYS A 227 -9.22 8.67 -12.09
CA LYS A 227 -10.10 8.42 -10.94
C LYS A 227 -11.58 8.44 -11.34
N PRO A 228 -12.49 7.83 -10.57
CA PRO A 228 -13.90 7.87 -10.89
C PRO A 228 -14.42 9.30 -10.96
N ARG A 229 -15.36 9.52 -11.89
CA ARG A 229 -16.04 10.82 -12.02
C ARG A 229 -17.02 11.00 -10.86
N VAL A 230 -17.45 12.23 -10.68
CA VAL A 230 -18.55 12.55 -9.76
C VAL A 230 -19.78 12.81 -10.61
N LYS A 231 -20.92 12.21 -10.23
CA LYS A 231 -22.22 12.48 -10.84
C LYS A 231 -23.14 13.12 -9.81
N TYR A 232 -24.10 13.90 -10.30
CA TYR A 232 -25.12 14.51 -9.47
C TYR A 232 -26.37 13.63 -9.47
N ASP A 233 -26.73 13.12 -8.30
CA ASP A 233 -27.95 12.38 -8.08
C ASP A 233 -29.10 13.36 -7.81
N ARG A 234 -30.09 13.39 -8.72
CA ARG A 234 -31.24 14.31 -8.62
C ARG A 234 -32.29 13.85 -7.62
N GLU A 235 -32.37 12.56 -7.32
CA GLU A 235 -33.33 12.01 -6.36
C GLU A 235 -32.93 12.38 -4.94
N TYR A 236 -31.63 12.34 -4.65
CA TYR A 236 -31.09 12.63 -3.32
C TYR A 236 -30.48 14.04 -3.18
N ASP A 237 -30.38 14.84 -4.24
CA ASP A 237 -29.77 16.19 -4.27
C ASP A 237 -28.32 16.19 -3.73
N ILE A 238 -27.54 15.20 -4.14
CA ILE A 238 -26.15 15.01 -3.73
C ILE A 238 -25.23 14.80 -4.92
N TRP A 239 -23.95 15.13 -4.73
CA TRP A 239 -22.88 14.68 -5.62
C TRP A 239 -22.31 13.38 -5.07
N GLU A 240 -22.29 12.34 -5.88
CA GLU A 240 -21.74 11.04 -5.52
C GLU A 240 -20.72 10.55 -6.54
N THR A 241 -19.88 9.61 -6.11
CA THR A 241 -18.87 8.99 -6.96
C THR A 241 -19.55 8.05 -7.95
N ASP A 242 -19.27 8.23 -9.24
CA ASP A 242 -19.75 7.38 -10.31
C ASP A 242 -18.80 6.19 -10.50
N TYR A 243 -18.95 5.16 -9.67
CA TYR A 243 -18.17 3.92 -9.77
C TYR A 243 -18.44 3.11 -11.05
N GLU A 244 -19.40 3.53 -11.87
CA GLU A 244 -19.64 2.97 -13.21
C GLU A 244 -18.83 3.68 -14.31
N SER A 245 -18.09 4.74 -13.96
CA SER A 245 -17.24 5.46 -14.91
C SER A 245 -15.99 4.66 -15.29
N ASP A 246 -15.37 4.98 -16.43
CA ASP A 246 -14.08 4.41 -16.85
C ASP A 246 -12.94 5.03 -16.02
N TYR A 247 -12.53 4.34 -14.94
CA TYR A 247 -11.45 4.74 -14.06
C TYR A 247 -10.44 3.61 -13.85
N ASP A 248 -9.20 3.99 -13.53
CA ASP A 248 -8.11 3.06 -13.25
C ASP A 248 -8.01 2.78 -11.74
N VAL A 249 -8.09 3.83 -10.92
CA VAL A 249 -7.93 3.77 -9.45
C VAL A 249 -8.99 4.60 -8.72
N GLU A 250 -9.42 4.16 -7.52
CA GLU A 250 -10.46 4.83 -6.73
C GLU A 250 -9.98 6.17 -6.16
N ASP A 251 -8.76 6.19 -5.64
CA ASP A 251 -8.04 7.37 -5.20
C ASP A 251 -6.54 7.22 -5.50
N TYR A 252 -5.74 8.21 -5.08
CA TYR A 252 -4.30 8.21 -5.33
C TYR A 252 -3.49 8.00 -4.05
N LYS A 253 -4.06 7.38 -3.01
CA LYS A 253 -3.27 7.00 -1.83
C LYS A 253 -2.23 5.96 -2.23
N LEU A 254 -1.12 5.94 -1.51
CA LEU A 254 -0.04 4.98 -1.75
C LEU A 254 -0.56 3.53 -1.77
N GLU A 255 -1.37 3.15 -0.78
CA GLU A 255 -1.99 1.82 -0.69
C GLU A 255 -2.80 1.47 -1.94
N THR A 256 -3.72 2.34 -2.35
CA THR A 256 -4.56 2.14 -3.54
C THR A 256 -3.73 1.96 -4.81
N LEU A 257 -2.68 2.78 -4.97
CA LEU A 257 -1.78 2.69 -6.12
C LEU A 257 -0.93 1.42 -6.08
N CYS A 258 -0.43 1.04 -4.90
CA CYS A 258 0.32 -0.18 -4.70
C CYS A 258 -0.54 -1.41 -5.03
N ASP A 259 -1.78 -1.45 -4.57
CA ASP A 259 -2.73 -2.52 -4.89
C ASP A 259 -2.97 -2.61 -6.41
N TYR A 260 -3.17 -1.47 -7.09
CA TYR A 260 -3.35 -1.42 -8.54
C TYR A 260 -2.15 -2.01 -9.32
N TYR A 261 -0.91 -1.68 -8.91
CA TYR A 261 0.31 -2.21 -9.52
C TYR A 261 0.78 -3.54 -8.92
N ASN A 262 0.01 -4.18 -8.03
CA ASN A 262 0.38 -5.42 -7.32
C ASN A 262 1.69 -5.31 -6.53
N ILE A 263 1.94 -4.15 -5.93
CA ILE A 263 3.07 -3.87 -5.04
C ILE A 263 2.64 -4.18 -3.61
N ILE A 264 3.39 -5.04 -2.93
CA ILE A 264 3.12 -5.39 -1.54
C ILE A 264 3.88 -4.43 -0.62
N ILE A 265 3.15 -3.86 0.35
CA ILE A 265 3.70 -3.03 1.43
C ILE A 265 3.96 -3.95 2.63
N PRO A 266 5.22 -4.26 2.99
CA PRO A 266 5.54 -5.24 4.02
C PRO A 266 5.08 -4.88 5.45
N TYR A 267 5.20 -3.60 5.82
CA TYR A 267 4.77 -3.07 7.12
C TYR A 267 4.04 -1.74 6.88
N GLN A 268 2.72 -1.72 6.99
CA GLN A 268 1.94 -0.50 6.74
C GLN A 268 2.31 0.61 7.72
N HIS A 269 2.36 1.86 7.22
CA HIS A 269 2.61 3.07 8.00
C HIS A 269 3.95 3.04 8.75
N ARG A 270 4.98 2.55 8.05
CA ARG A 270 6.38 2.58 8.50
C ARG A 270 7.20 3.16 7.37
N ALA A 271 8.03 4.15 7.69
CA ALA A 271 8.69 4.95 6.67
C ALA A 271 9.53 4.10 5.70
N ALA A 272 10.22 3.06 6.21
CA ALA A 272 11.03 2.16 5.38
C ALA A 272 10.20 1.37 4.36
N SER A 273 9.05 0.86 4.80
CA SER A 273 8.14 0.09 3.96
C SER A 273 7.47 0.98 2.91
N ASP A 274 7.03 2.17 3.32
CA ASP A 274 6.38 3.13 2.42
C ASP A 274 7.37 3.74 1.41
N ALA A 275 8.64 3.95 1.80
CA ALA A 275 9.71 4.31 0.88
C ALA A 275 10.02 3.20 -0.14
N LEU A 276 10.06 1.92 0.28
CA LEU A 276 10.27 0.80 -0.64
C LEU A 276 9.12 0.69 -1.65
N ALA A 277 7.89 0.76 -1.15
CA ALA A 277 6.68 0.70 -1.96
C ALA A 277 6.62 1.87 -2.95
N THR A 278 6.92 3.10 -2.49
CA THR A 278 6.99 4.31 -3.32
C THR A 278 8.03 4.19 -4.43
N GLY A 279 9.20 3.58 -4.16
CA GLY A 279 10.21 3.35 -5.19
C GLY A 279 9.75 2.39 -6.28
N LYS A 280 9.09 1.29 -5.90
CA LYS A 280 8.48 0.34 -6.84
C LYS A 280 7.34 0.97 -7.63
N LEU A 281 6.52 1.79 -6.97
CA LEU A 281 5.45 2.56 -7.62
C LEU A 281 6.02 3.53 -8.64
N PHE A 282 7.09 4.25 -8.29
CA PHE A 282 7.77 5.16 -9.20
C PHE A 282 8.27 4.44 -10.45
N LEU A 283 8.89 3.27 -10.31
CA LEU A 283 9.33 2.44 -11.44
C LEU A 283 8.14 1.97 -12.31
N SER A 284 7.02 1.61 -11.70
CA SER A 284 5.80 1.21 -12.41
C SER A 284 5.21 2.38 -13.22
N LEU A 285 5.18 3.58 -12.64
CA LEU A 285 4.75 4.81 -13.32
C LEU A 285 5.73 5.21 -14.45
N VAL A 286 7.03 4.94 -14.28
CA VAL A 286 8.03 5.10 -15.34
C VAL A 286 7.73 4.17 -16.51
N ASP A 287 7.53 2.89 -16.25
CA ASP A 287 7.20 1.89 -17.27
C ASP A 287 5.89 2.26 -18.00
N GLU A 288 4.84 2.61 -17.26
CA GLU A 288 3.57 3.04 -17.83
C GLU A 288 3.71 4.28 -18.72
N LYS A 289 4.56 5.25 -18.33
CA LYS A 289 4.81 6.44 -19.15
C LYS A 289 5.64 6.13 -20.40
N GLN A 290 6.50 5.12 -20.36
CA GLN A 290 7.36 4.73 -21.48
C GLN A 290 6.66 3.82 -22.49
N ASN A 291 5.64 3.07 -22.05
CA ASN A 291 4.87 2.14 -22.87
C ASN A 291 3.56 2.71 -23.43
N ARG A 292 3.19 3.94 -23.06
CA ARG A 292 2.06 4.71 -23.64
C ARG A 292 2.50 5.48 -24.89
#